data_AF-A0A1F4CSV5-F1
#
_entry.id   AF-A0A1F4CSV5-F1
#
_cell.length_a   1.000
_cell.length_b   1.000
_cell.length_c   1.000
_cell.angle_alpha   90.00
_cell.angle_beta   90.00
_cell.angle_gamma   90.00
#
_symmetry.space_group_name_H-M   'P 1'
#
loop_
_entity.id
_entity.type
_entity.pdbx_description
1 polymer ?
#
loop_
_entity_poly.entity_id
_entity_poly.type
_entity_poly.pdbx_seq_one_letter_code
_entity_poly.pdbx_strand_id
1 'polypeptide(L)'
;MSISKWCRPVSAVLILGMGTAAQAASPNMKEGLWEVTAKVQAPDRLASTPPTTVRHCISHKDLQDPQKMTSSTDPRGNRCKVTDHKLEANKVTWKMGCDGKNAMTGSGSITFSETTYTGTSTMSVKQENRTVDMTIRYTGKYIGACTK
;
A
#
# COMPACT_ATOMS: atom_id res chain seq x y z
N MET A 1 -73.19 -31.42 9.27
CA MET A 1 -72.17 -32.31 8.68
C MET A 1 -71.84 -31.75 7.31
N SER A 2 -70.62 -31.42 6.92
CA SER A 2 -69.29 -31.60 7.48
C SER A 2 -68.33 -30.82 6.57
N ILE A 3 -67.27 -30.21 7.13
CA ILE A 3 -65.90 -30.16 6.58
C ILE A 3 -65.72 -29.40 5.23
N SER A 4 -64.79 -28.47 4.96
CA SER A 4 -63.75 -27.74 5.67
C SER A 4 -62.98 -26.95 4.59
N LYS A 5 -62.21 -25.92 4.99
CA LYS A 5 -60.84 -25.67 4.49
C LYS A 5 -60.65 -25.17 3.03
N TRP A 6 -60.35 -23.87 2.87
CA TRP A 6 -58.96 -23.38 2.69
C TRP A 6 -58.86 -21.84 2.69
N CYS A 7 -58.27 -21.33 3.77
CA CYS A 7 -57.50 -20.08 3.78
C CYS A 7 -56.22 -20.26 2.99
N ARG A 8 -55.80 -19.22 2.26
CA ARG A 8 -54.52 -18.49 2.50
C ARG A 8 -54.35 -17.38 1.43
N PRO A 9 -54.30 -16.10 1.82
CA PRO A 9 -53.70 -15.08 0.96
C PRO A 9 -52.17 -15.26 0.96
N VAL A 10 -51.58 -15.29 -0.22
CA VAL A 10 -50.12 -15.31 -0.40
C VAL A 10 -49.60 -13.90 -0.08
N SER A 11 -49.09 -13.71 1.14
CA SER A 11 -48.34 -12.50 1.50
C SER A 11 -47.06 -12.43 0.68
N ALA A 12 -46.97 -11.42 -0.19
CA ALA A 12 -45.73 -11.05 -0.86
C ALA A 12 -44.76 -10.46 0.18
N VAL A 13 -43.80 -11.27 0.64
CA VAL A 13 -42.66 -10.80 1.44
C VAL A 13 -41.66 -10.16 0.48
N LEU A 14 -41.69 -8.83 0.39
CA LEU A 14 -40.64 -8.04 -0.25
C LEU A 14 -39.41 -8.06 0.67
N ILE A 15 -38.47 -8.97 0.39
CA ILE A 15 -37.17 -8.98 1.07
C ILE A 15 -36.36 -7.81 0.50
N LEU A 16 -36.36 -6.67 1.22
CA LEU A 16 -35.38 -5.61 1.02
C LEU A 16 -34.00 -6.20 1.32
N GLY A 17 -33.25 -6.53 0.27
CA GLY A 17 -31.83 -6.85 0.38
C GLY A 17 -31.10 -5.63 0.92
N MET A 18 -30.72 -5.67 2.20
CA MET A 18 -29.76 -4.73 2.78
C MET A 18 -28.44 -4.94 2.06
N GLY A 19 -28.17 -4.11 1.05
CA GLY A 19 -26.86 -4.00 0.46
C GLY A 19 -25.89 -3.53 1.53
N THR A 20 -25.06 -4.44 2.03
CA THR A 20 -23.91 -4.11 2.85
C THR A 20 -22.99 -3.23 2.01
N ALA A 21 -23.04 -1.92 2.25
CA ALA A 21 -22.07 -0.99 1.71
C ALA A 21 -20.70 -1.42 2.24
N ALA A 22 -19.87 -1.99 1.38
CA ALA A 22 -18.48 -2.28 1.66
C ALA A 22 -17.79 -0.94 1.98
N GLN A 23 -17.70 -0.60 3.27
CA GLN A 23 -16.83 0.46 3.72
C GLN A 23 -15.41 0.00 3.41
N ALA A 24 -14.78 0.67 2.45
CA ALA A 24 -13.35 0.54 2.21
C ALA A 24 -12.65 0.84 3.53
N ALA A 25 -12.18 -0.20 4.22
CA ALA A 25 -11.54 -0.08 5.51
C ALA A 25 -10.33 0.83 5.36
N SER A 26 -10.40 2.02 5.95
CA SER A 26 -9.28 2.94 5.98
C SER A 26 -8.14 2.28 6.76
N PRO A 27 -6.90 2.35 6.26
CA PRO A 27 -5.74 1.77 6.92
C PRO A 27 -5.67 2.20 8.39
N ASN A 28 -5.43 1.25 9.30
CA ASN A 28 -5.27 1.50 10.73
C ASN A 28 -3.98 2.31 11.01
N MET A 29 -3.97 3.60 10.65
CA MET A 29 -2.92 4.58 10.92
C MET A 29 -3.53 5.94 11.22
N LYS A 30 -2.82 6.77 12.00
CA LYS A 30 -3.16 8.19 12.17
C LYS A 30 -2.70 9.03 10.99
N GLU A 31 -3.59 9.90 10.51
CA GLU A 31 -3.20 10.96 9.58
C GLU A 31 -2.33 12.01 10.30
N GLY A 32 -1.30 12.50 9.63
CA GLY A 32 -0.46 13.57 10.18
C GLY A 32 1.00 13.47 9.75
N LEU A 33 1.89 14.00 10.58
CA LEU A 33 3.33 14.03 10.35
C LEU A 33 3.97 12.73 10.83
N TRP A 34 4.69 12.09 9.93
CA TRP A 34 5.41 10.85 10.18
C TRP A 34 6.91 11.06 10.01
N GLU A 35 7.68 10.52 10.95
CA GLU A 35 9.13 10.37 10.82
C GLU A 35 9.43 8.97 10.27
N VAL A 36 10.12 8.92 9.14
CA VAL A 36 10.31 7.72 8.35
C VAL A 36 11.78 7.49 8.14
N THR A 37 12.25 6.34 8.59
CA THR A 37 13.64 5.90 8.42
C THR A 37 13.71 4.81 7.37
N ALA A 38 14.54 5.03 6.35
CA ALA A 38 14.82 4.06 5.30
C ALA A 38 16.24 3.52 5.44
N LYS A 39 16.41 2.21 5.30
CA LYS A 39 17.71 1.54 5.28
C LYS A 39 17.83 0.70 4.02
N VAL A 40 18.78 1.05 3.17
CA VAL A 40 19.12 0.29 1.97
C VAL A 40 20.06 -0.85 2.34
N GLN A 41 19.76 -2.04 1.84
CA GLN A 41 20.59 -3.23 1.95
C GLN A 41 20.95 -3.67 0.54
N ALA A 42 22.23 -3.52 0.23
CA ALA A 42 22.81 -4.02 -1.00
C ALA A 42 23.29 -5.48 -0.81
N PRO A 43 23.45 -6.26 -1.90
CA PRO A 43 23.96 -7.63 -1.84
C PRO A 43 25.39 -7.69 -1.31
N ASP A 44 26.16 -6.63 -1.58
CA ASP A 44 27.46 -6.38 -0.99
C ASP A 44 27.28 -5.60 0.32
N ARG A 45 27.69 -6.20 1.45
CA ARG A 45 27.63 -5.57 2.79
C ARG A 45 28.46 -4.27 2.88
N LEU A 46 29.37 -4.02 1.93
CA LEU A 46 30.18 -2.80 1.85
C LEU A 46 29.39 -1.58 1.36
N ALA A 47 28.19 -1.78 0.80
CA ALA A 47 27.34 -0.70 0.25
C ALA A 47 26.07 -0.42 1.08
N SER A 48 26.00 -0.86 2.34
CA SER A 48 24.92 -0.42 3.25
C SER A 48 25.14 1.06 3.60
N THR A 49 24.40 1.95 2.94
CA THR A 49 24.40 3.37 3.29
C THR A 49 23.85 3.58 4.71
N PRO A 50 24.24 4.66 5.41
CA PRO A 50 23.60 5.06 6.65
C PRO A 50 22.08 5.15 6.45
N PRO A 51 21.26 4.78 7.46
CA PRO A 51 19.83 5.01 7.41
C PRO A 51 19.53 6.49 7.20
N THR A 52 18.58 6.80 6.33
CA THR A 52 18.12 8.17 6.10
C THR A 52 16.77 8.34 6.76
N THR A 53 16.61 9.44 7.50
CA THR A 53 15.35 9.80 8.16
C THR A 53 14.77 11.03 7.52
N VAL A 54 13.50 10.95 7.12
CA VAL A 54 12.74 12.06 6.52
C VAL A 54 11.43 12.22 7.26
N ARG A 55 10.89 13.44 7.25
CA ARG A 55 9.58 13.73 7.83
C ARG A 55 8.64 14.15 6.71
N HIS A 56 7.47 13.51 6.62
CA HIS A 56 6.46 13.89 5.66
C HIS A 56 5.05 13.64 6.20
N CYS A 57 4.11 14.41 5.65
CA CYS A 57 2.71 14.27 5.94
C CYS A 57 2.13 13.08 5.18
N ILE A 58 1.37 12.25 5.89
CA ILE A 58 0.66 11.09 5.32
C ILE A 58 -0.80 11.18 5.73
N SER A 59 -1.68 11.17 4.73
CA SER A 59 -3.14 11.03 4.88
C SER A 59 -3.60 9.65 4.39
N HIS A 60 -4.82 9.24 4.74
CA HIS A 60 -5.43 8.02 4.18
C HIS A 60 -5.60 8.12 2.67
N LYS A 61 -5.82 9.33 2.14
CA LYS A 61 -5.92 9.57 0.70
C LYS A 61 -4.60 9.30 -0.02
N ASP A 62 -3.47 9.63 0.60
CA ASP A 62 -2.15 9.35 0.01
C ASP A 62 -1.92 7.84 -0.12
N LEU A 63 -2.45 7.03 0.79
CA LEU A 63 -2.34 5.56 0.72
C LEU A 63 -3.19 4.95 -0.39
N GLN A 64 -4.19 5.66 -0.88
CA GLN A 64 -5.01 5.23 -2.02
C GLN A 64 -4.35 5.56 -3.36
N ASP A 65 -3.43 6.53 -3.37
CA ASP A 65 -2.68 6.92 -4.55
C ASP A 65 -1.27 6.30 -4.54
N PRO A 66 -1.03 5.21 -5.28
CA PRO A 66 0.29 4.58 -5.34
C PRO A 66 1.40 5.54 -5.81
N GLN A 67 1.09 6.60 -6.54
CA GLN A 67 2.06 7.61 -7.00
C GLN A 67 2.47 8.58 -5.88
N LYS A 68 1.68 8.69 -4.81
CA LYS A 68 2.06 9.45 -3.60
C LYS A 68 2.95 8.63 -2.67
N MET A 69 2.75 7.32 -2.68
CA MET A 69 3.48 6.34 -1.88
C MET A 69 4.81 5.90 -2.51
N THR A 70 4.93 6.01 -3.83
CA THR A 70 6.10 5.58 -4.58
C THR A 70 6.54 6.66 -5.54
N SER A 71 7.85 6.79 -5.76
CA SER A 71 8.34 7.70 -6.79
C SER A 71 7.95 7.16 -8.17
N SER A 72 7.19 7.95 -8.94
CA SER A 72 6.83 7.66 -10.35
C SER A 72 8.03 7.65 -11.30
N THR A 73 9.20 8.06 -10.79
CA THR A 73 10.42 8.20 -11.55
C THR A 73 11.58 7.61 -10.75
N ASP A 74 12.45 6.84 -11.39
CA ASP A 74 13.68 6.39 -10.76
C ASP A 74 14.71 7.53 -10.63
N PRO A 75 15.83 7.36 -9.90
CA PRO A 75 16.87 8.38 -9.78
C PRO A 75 17.52 8.81 -11.12
N ARG A 76 17.23 8.12 -12.23
CA ARG A 76 17.74 8.40 -13.58
C ARG A 76 16.71 9.04 -14.50
N GLY A 77 15.51 9.35 -14.02
CA GLY A 77 14.47 9.98 -14.82
C GLY A 77 13.54 9.02 -15.58
N ASN A 78 13.68 7.69 -15.41
CA ASN A 78 12.83 6.73 -16.10
C ASN A 78 11.43 6.69 -15.47
N ARG A 79 10.38 6.74 -16.31
CA ARG A 79 9.00 6.59 -15.83
C ARG A 79 8.75 5.16 -15.37
N CYS A 80 8.29 5.03 -14.14
CA CYS A 80 7.97 3.76 -13.51
C CYS A 80 6.45 3.60 -13.39
N LYS A 81 5.94 2.47 -13.87
CA LYS A 81 4.52 2.11 -13.72
C LYS A 81 4.34 1.30 -12.45
N VAL A 82 3.43 1.74 -11.59
CA VAL A 82 2.99 0.96 -10.43
C VAL A 82 1.82 0.08 -10.86
N THR A 83 1.88 -1.20 -10.50
CA THR A 83 0.85 -2.20 -10.75
C THR A 83 0.57 -2.99 -9.47
N ASP A 84 -0.50 -3.77 -9.45
CA ASP A 84 -0.87 -4.63 -8.31
C ASP A 84 -0.90 -3.87 -6.96
N HIS A 85 -1.30 -2.59 -6.98
CA HIS A 85 -1.49 -1.81 -5.77
C HIS A 85 -2.73 -2.32 -5.03
N LYS A 86 -2.55 -2.75 -3.79
CA LYS A 86 -3.63 -3.22 -2.92
C LYS A 86 -3.50 -2.59 -1.55
N LEU A 87 -4.62 -2.14 -1.01
CA LEU A 87 -4.76 -1.64 0.34
C LEU A 87 -5.79 -2.52 1.07
N GLU A 88 -5.33 -3.27 2.05
CA GLU A 88 -6.12 -4.26 2.79
C GLU A 88 -5.97 -4.02 4.30
N ALA A 89 -7.01 -3.44 4.94
CA ALA A 89 -7.15 -3.19 6.38
C ALA A 89 -6.04 -2.37 7.05
N ASN A 90 -4.80 -2.84 7.04
CA ASN A 90 -3.62 -2.15 7.55
C ASN A 90 -2.37 -2.42 6.71
N LYS A 91 -2.48 -3.10 5.56
CA LYS A 91 -1.36 -3.46 4.70
C LYS A 91 -1.53 -2.86 3.32
N VAL A 92 -0.50 -2.18 2.84
CA VAL A 92 -0.36 -1.76 1.44
C VAL A 92 0.64 -2.67 0.76
N THR A 93 0.34 -3.12 -0.44
CA THR A 93 1.29 -3.84 -1.30
C THR A 93 1.27 -3.25 -2.70
N TRP A 94 2.40 -3.32 -3.39
CA TRP A 94 2.51 -2.85 -4.77
C TRP A 94 3.59 -3.62 -5.52
N LYS A 95 3.48 -3.59 -6.84
CA LYS A 95 4.57 -3.88 -7.77
C LYS A 95 4.88 -2.66 -8.59
N MET A 96 6.09 -2.58 -9.10
CA MET A 96 6.49 -1.54 -10.04
C MET A 96 7.41 -2.08 -11.13
N GLY A 97 7.30 -1.50 -12.31
CA GLY A 97 8.17 -1.78 -13.44
C GLY A 97 8.54 -0.49 -14.15
N CYS A 98 9.81 -0.32 -14.49
CA CYS A 98 10.28 0.79 -15.31
C CYS A 98 10.93 0.20 -16.56
N ASP A 99 10.41 0.61 -17.72
CA ASP A 99 10.90 0.15 -19.01
C ASP A 99 12.07 1.04 -19.49
N GLY A 100 12.97 0.48 -20.30
CA GLY A 100 14.09 1.21 -20.90
C GLY A 100 15.40 0.42 -20.88
N LYS A 101 16.50 1.10 -21.25
CA LYS A 101 17.85 0.48 -21.31
C LYS A 101 18.33 -0.10 -19.96
N ASN A 102 17.78 0.38 -18.85
CA ASN A 102 18.03 -0.14 -17.51
C ASN A 102 16.71 -0.57 -16.88
N ALA A 103 16.10 -1.61 -17.45
CA ALA A 103 14.82 -2.12 -16.97
C ALA A 103 14.89 -2.45 -15.47
N MET A 104 13.87 -2.03 -14.74
CA MET A 104 13.77 -2.23 -13.30
C MET A 104 12.43 -2.88 -12.97
N THR A 105 12.46 -3.86 -12.08
CA THR A 105 11.27 -4.43 -11.46
C THR A 105 11.36 -4.30 -9.96
N GLY A 106 10.25 -4.05 -9.29
CA GLY A 106 10.22 -3.99 -7.84
C GLY A 106 8.88 -4.41 -7.28
N SER A 107 8.89 -4.74 -6.00
CA SER A 107 7.68 -4.99 -5.21
C SER A 107 7.88 -4.46 -3.81
N GLY A 108 6.80 -4.05 -3.16
CA GLY A 108 6.89 -3.60 -1.79
C GLY A 108 5.64 -3.90 -0.99
N SER A 109 5.82 -3.82 0.32
CA SER A 109 4.73 -3.86 1.27
C SER A 109 5.00 -2.93 2.43
N ILE A 110 3.94 -2.32 2.96
CA ILE A 110 3.93 -1.54 4.19
C ILE A 110 2.80 -2.08 5.06
N THR A 111 3.10 -2.36 6.32
CA THR A 111 2.11 -2.74 7.33
C THR A 111 2.06 -1.63 8.36
N PHE A 112 0.89 -1.00 8.45
CA PHE A 112 0.55 0.06 9.39
C PHE A 112 0.01 -0.51 10.70
N SER A 113 0.34 0.20 11.76
CA SER A 113 -0.29 0.20 13.07
C SER A 113 -0.70 1.65 13.36
N GLU A 114 -1.46 1.88 14.43
CA GLU A 114 -2.02 3.19 14.74
C GLU A 114 -0.97 4.34 14.70
N THR A 115 0.20 4.13 15.31
CA THR A 115 1.27 5.15 15.44
C THR A 115 2.62 4.73 14.87
N THR A 116 2.72 3.54 14.27
CA THR A 116 3.96 3.01 13.68
C THR A 116 3.66 2.28 12.38
N TYR A 117 4.66 2.15 11.51
CA TYR A 117 4.56 1.20 10.41
C TYR A 117 5.92 0.58 10.11
N THR A 118 5.89 -0.60 9.49
CA THR A 118 7.08 -1.22 8.93
C THR A 118 6.85 -1.49 7.45
N GLY A 119 7.91 -1.40 6.65
CA GLY A 119 7.82 -1.67 5.23
C GLY A 119 9.06 -2.34 4.69
N THR A 120 8.91 -3.03 3.57
CA THR A 120 10.02 -3.59 2.80
C THR A 120 9.71 -3.39 1.32
N SER A 121 10.70 -2.92 0.57
CA SER A 121 10.68 -2.86 -0.89
C SER A 121 11.88 -3.62 -1.44
N THR A 122 11.64 -4.52 -2.38
CA THR A 122 12.66 -5.22 -3.15
C THR A 122 12.68 -4.68 -4.56
N MET A 123 13.88 -4.49 -5.10
CA MET A 123 14.09 -3.93 -6.43
C MET A 123 15.20 -4.71 -7.13
N SER A 124 14.98 -5.05 -8.38
CA SER A 124 15.96 -5.70 -9.26
C SER A 124 16.21 -4.77 -10.44
N VAL A 125 17.45 -4.32 -10.58
CA VAL A 125 17.87 -3.43 -11.66
C VAL A 125 18.74 -4.19 -12.63
N LYS A 126 18.33 -4.25 -13.90
CA LYS A 126 19.15 -4.82 -14.96
C LYS A 126 20.16 -3.78 -15.43
N GLN A 127 21.44 -4.04 -15.19
CA GLN A 127 22.57 -3.33 -15.77
C GLN A 127 23.18 -4.21 -16.87
N GLU A 128 23.89 -3.62 -17.83
CA GLU A 128 24.34 -4.27 -19.07
C GLU A 128 24.79 -5.74 -18.91
N ASN A 129 25.64 -6.02 -17.91
CA ASN A 129 26.18 -7.36 -17.66
C ASN A 129 25.79 -8.00 -16.32
N ARG A 130 24.89 -7.38 -15.54
CA ARG A 130 24.49 -7.92 -14.22
C ARG A 130 23.11 -7.43 -13.76
N THR A 131 22.41 -8.27 -13.02
CA THR A 131 21.25 -7.87 -12.24
C THR A 131 21.71 -7.52 -10.83
N VAL A 132 21.30 -6.36 -10.34
CA VAL A 132 21.58 -5.93 -8.96
C VAL A 132 20.26 -5.90 -8.20
N ASP A 133 20.16 -6.75 -7.19
CA ASP A 133 19.01 -6.78 -6.28
C ASP A 133 19.27 -5.86 -5.09
N MET A 134 18.24 -5.14 -4.65
CA MET A 134 18.30 -4.23 -3.52
C MET A 134 17.08 -4.43 -2.65
N THR A 135 17.28 -4.39 -1.33
CA THR A 135 16.17 -4.39 -0.38
C THR A 135 16.22 -3.12 0.45
N ILE A 136 15.12 -2.37 0.47
CA ILE A 136 14.95 -1.19 1.30
C ILE A 136 13.98 -1.55 2.42
N ARG A 137 14.38 -1.35 3.66
CA ARG A 137 13.50 -1.46 4.83
C ARG A 137 13.10 -0.09 5.32
N TYR A 138 11.83 0.06 5.66
CA TYR A 138 11.25 1.30 6.16
C TYR A 138 10.69 1.08 7.57
N THR A 139 10.87 2.06 8.43
CA THR A 139 10.14 2.16 9.70
C THR A 139 9.58 3.57 9.82
N GLY A 140 8.29 3.69 10.08
CA GLY A 140 7.63 4.97 10.32
C GLY A 140 7.13 5.11 11.74
N LYS A 141 7.17 6.32 12.28
CA LYS A 141 6.59 6.70 13.56
C LYS A 141 5.77 7.99 13.41
N TYR A 142 4.55 7.97 13.92
CA TYR A 142 3.72 9.17 14.02
C TYR A 142 4.33 10.13 15.05
N ILE A 143 4.54 11.39 14.65
CA ILE A 143 5.17 12.41 15.49
C ILE A 143 4.28 13.64 15.74
N GLY A 144 3.07 13.69 15.17
CA GLY A 144 2.11 14.75 15.46
C GLY A 144 1.21 15.10 14.28
N ALA A 145 0.41 16.16 14.43
CA ALA A 145 -0.33 16.72 13.32
C ALA A 145 0.62 17.42 12.33
N CYS A 146 0.23 17.48 11.06
CA CYS A 146 0.94 18.28 10.07
C CYS A 146 0.82 19.77 10.40
N THR A 147 1.95 20.47 10.41
CA THR A 147 1.98 21.93 10.44
C THR A 147 1.76 22.44 9.01
N LYS A 148 0.76 23.30 8.82
CA LYS A 148 0.52 23.99 7.55
C LYS A 148 1.65 24.95 7.20
#